data_AF-A0A1B6G7Q4-F1
#
_entry.id   AF-A0A1B6G7Q4-F1
#
_cell.length_a   1.000
_cell.length_b   1.000
_cell.length_c   1.000
_cell.angle_alpha   90.00
_cell.angle_beta   90.00
_cell.angle_gamma   90.00
#
_symmetry.space_group_name_H-M   'P 1'
#
loop_
_entity.id
_entity.type
_entity.pdbx_description
1 polymer ?
#
loop_
_entity_poly.entity_id
_entity_poly.type
_entity_poly.pdbx_seq_one_letter_code
_entity_poly.pdbx_strand_id
1 'polypeptide(L)'
;LGIRGKAQSWFRSYLTDRMLFVEINCTVNNILQKCQSVTTNTKRGVPQGSVLGPVLFLLLTNDMPSWLGDICHTVMYADDTALTIANKSIDTLQRNTTT
;
A
#
# COMPACT_ATOMS: atom_id res chain seq x y z
N LEU A 1 -14.01 -10.76 3.07
CA LEU A 1 -14.91 -9.82 2.36
C LEU A 1 -15.88 -10.58 1.47
N GLY A 2 -17.19 -10.45 1.68
CA GLY A 2 -18.24 -11.14 0.92
C GLY A 2 -18.45 -10.62 -0.51
N ILE A 3 -17.40 -10.22 -1.23
CA ILE A 3 -17.47 -9.70 -2.60
C ILE A 3 -17.74 -10.87 -3.55
N ARG A 4 -18.81 -10.78 -4.35
CA ARG A 4 -19.27 -11.86 -5.24
C ARG A 4 -19.74 -11.31 -6.59
N GLY A 5 -19.83 -12.19 -7.59
CA GLY A 5 -20.43 -11.89 -8.89
C GLY A 5 -19.70 -10.77 -9.64
N LYS A 6 -20.44 -9.82 -10.22
CA LYS A 6 -19.88 -8.73 -11.05
C LYS A 6 -18.84 -7.89 -10.33
N ALA A 7 -19.05 -7.61 -9.04
CA ALA A 7 -18.10 -6.85 -8.24
C ALA A 7 -16.76 -7.59 -8.11
N GLN A 8 -16.78 -8.91 -7.89
CA GLN A 8 -15.57 -9.73 -7.83
C GLN A 8 -14.83 -9.71 -9.17
N SER A 9 -15.54 -9.89 -10.29
CA SER A 9 -14.94 -9.83 -11.62
C SER A 9 -14.32 -8.45 -11.91
N TRP A 10 -14.99 -7.39 -11.48
CA TRP A 10 -14.46 -6.03 -11.61
C TRP A 10 -13.20 -5.82 -10.76
N PHE A 11 -13.18 -6.24 -9.49
CA PHE A 11 -11.98 -6.18 -8.65
C PHE A 11 -10.82 -7.00 -9.23
N ARG A 12 -11.11 -8.19 -9.78
CA ARG A 12 -10.10 -9.00 -10.46
C ARG A 12 -9.50 -8.23 -11.63
N SER A 13 -10.35 -7.74 -12.54
CA SER A 13 -9.92 -6.93 -13.69
C SER A 13 -9.15 -5.68 -13.29
N TYR A 14 -9.51 -5.04 -12.16
CA TYR A 14 -8.85 -3.85 -11.67
C TYR A 14 -7.43 -4.14 -11.14
N LEU A 15 -7.22 -5.31 -10.53
CA LEU A 15 -5.96 -5.64 -9.85
C LEU A 15 -4.97 -6.42 -10.72
N THR A 16 -5.44 -7.17 -11.73
CA THR A 16 -4.59 -8.06 -12.55
C THR A 16 -4.17 -7.46 -13.90
N ASP A 17 -3.06 -7.95 -14.44
CA ASP A 17 -2.56 -7.67 -15.79
C ASP A 17 -2.42 -6.18 -16.14
N ARG A 18 -2.13 -5.37 -15.12
CA ARG A 18 -1.92 -3.92 -15.28
C ARG A 18 -0.55 -3.62 -15.85
N MET A 19 -0.48 -2.69 -16.79
CA MET A 19 0.78 -2.14 -17.26
C MET A 19 0.90 -0.66 -16.94
N LEU A 20 2.12 -0.19 -16.71
CA LEU A 20 2.43 1.19 -16.35
C LEU A 20 3.57 1.71 -17.24
N PHE A 21 3.49 2.97 -17.64
CA PHE A 21 4.60 3.77 -18.15
C PHE A 21 4.50 5.18 -17.56
N VAL A 22 5.59 5.94 -17.63
CA VAL A 22 5.63 7.34 -17.21
C VAL A 22 5.85 8.22 -18.43
N GLU A 23 5.14 9.34 -18.50
CA GLU A 23 5.33 10.38 -19.50
C GLU A 23 5.76 11.68 -18.83
N ILE A 24 6.85 12.27 -19.32
CA ILE A 24 7.34 13.58 -18.87
C ILE A 24 7.57 14.48 -20.07
N ASN A 25 7.50 15.79 -19.84
CA ASN A 25 7.99 16.76 -20.82
C ASN A 25 9.52 16.79 -20.81
N CYS A 26 10.12 16.73 -21.98
CA CYS A 26 11.56 16.78 -22.19
C CYS A 26 11.88 17.73 -23.34
N THR A 27 13.02 18.40 -23.27
CA THR A 27 13.48 19.26 -24.36
C THR A 27 14.56 18.52 -25.14
N VAL A 28 14.31 18.26 -26.41
CA VAL A 28 15.29 17.66 -27.33
C VAL A 28 15.45 18.60 -28.51
N ASN A 29 16.70 18.99 -28.81
CA ASN A 29 17.01 19.97 -29.86
C ASN A 29 16.24 21.30 -29.71
N ASN A 30 16.13 21.82 -28.48
CA ASN A 30 15.35 23.03 -28.14
C ASN A 30 13.83 22.94 -28.45
N ILE A 31 13.31 21.74 -28.68
CA ILE A 31 11.88 21.50 -28.87
C ILE A 31 11.34 20.74 -27.66
N LEU A 32 10.27 21.26 -27.05
CA LEU A 32 9.51 20.59 -26.01
C LEU A 32 8.74 19.42 -26.63
N GLN A 33 8.98 18.21 -26.12
CA GLN A 33 8.30 17.00 -26.54
C GLN A 33 8.00 16.08 -25.33
N LYS A 34 7.17 15.07 -25.56
CA LYS A 34 6.83 14.07 -24.53
C LYS A 34 7.79 12.89 -24.63
N CYS A 35 8.49 12.61 -23.54
CA CYS A 35 9.33 11.43 -23.38
C CYS A 35 8.58 10.39 -22.55
N GLN A 36 8.48 9.17 -23.07
CA GLN A 36 7.82 8.05 -22.39
C GLN A 36 8.83 6.99 -21.96
N SER A 37 8.61 6.39 -20.79
CA SER A 37 9.37 5.21 -20.36
C SER A 37 8.90 3.95 -21.08
N VAL A 38 9.68 2.88 -20.98
CA VAL A 38 9.24 1.54 -21.38
C VAL A 38 8.03 1.13 -20.52
N THR A 39 7.05 0.50 -21.15
CA THR A 39 5.87 -0.04 -20.46
C THR A 39 6.24 -1.29 -19.69
N THR A 40 5.87 -1.33 -18.40
CA THR A 40 6.21 -2.43 -17.48
C THR A 40 4.96 -3.02 -16.84
N ASN A 41 4.96 -4.35 -16.69
CA ASN A 41 3.89 -5.06 -15.99
C ASN A 41 3.93 -4.79 -14.48
N THR A 42 2.80 -4.38 -13.92
CA THR A 42 2.67 -3.95 -12.52
C THR A 42 2.04 -5.06 -11.69
N LYS A 43 2.88 -5.81 -10.98
CA LYS A 43 2.45 -6.96 -10.16
C LYS A 43 1.93 -6.58 -8.77
N ARG A 44 2.11 -5.33 -8.33
CA ARG A 44 1.81 -4.88 -6.95
C ARG A 44 1.18 -3.49 -6.94
N GLY A 45 0.56 -3.13 -5.83
CA GLY A 45 -0.04 -1.82 -5.62
C GLY A 45 -1.31 -1.58 -6.45
N VAL A 46 -1.69 -0.31 -6.56
CA VAL A 46 -2.90 0.16 -7.25
C VAL A 46 -2.54 1.42 -8.06
N PRO A 47 -3.31 1.81 -9.08
CA PRO A 47 -3.10 3.08 -9.78
C PRO A 47 -3.13 4.27 -8.80
N GLN A 48 -2.08 5.10 -8.83
CA GLN A 48 -2.02 6.32 -8.03
C GLN A 48 -3.08 7.33 -8.50
N GLY A 49 -3.71 8.03 -7.55
CA GLY A 49 -4.82 8.95 -7.86
C GLY A 49 -6.17 8.25 -8.10
N SER A 50 -6.22 6.92 -7.95
CA SER A 50 -7.50 6.20 -8.00
C SER A 50 -8.32 6.40 -6.73
N VAL A 51 -9.64 6.56 -6.90
CA VAL A 51 -10.60 6.64 -5.78
C VAL A 51 -10.62 5.36 -4.95
N LEU A 52 -10.35 4.21 -5.58
CA LEU A 52 -10.38 2.91 -4.93
C LEU A 52 -9.09 2.59 -4.15
N GLY A 53 -7.98 3.27 -4.44
CA GLY A 53 -6.70 2.99 -3.81
C GLY A 53 -6.73 3.06 -2.28
N PRO A 54 -7.23 4.14 -1.66
CA PRO A 54 -7.36 4.25 -0.21
C PRO A 54 -8.26 3.17 0.40
N VAL A 55 -9.36 2.81 -0.27
CA VAL A 55 -10.28 1.76 0.20
C VAL A 55 -9.58 0.39 0.19
N LEU A 56 -8.89 0.06 -0.89
CA LEU A 56 -8.12 -1.18 -1.00
C LEU A 56 -6.98 -1.25 0.01
N PHE A 57 -6.33 -0.11 0.29
CA PHE A 57 -5.32 -0.02 1.32
C PHE A 57 -5.90 -0.34 2.70
N LEU A 58 -7.03 0.27 3.07
CA LEU A 58 -7.71 -0.04 4.34
C LEU A 58 -8.09 -1.53 4.42
N LEU A 59 -8.65 -2.10 3.35
CA LEU A 59 -8.99 -3.52 3.34
C LEU A 59 -7.77 -4.45 3.49
N LEU A 60 -6.60 -4.01 3.03
CA LEU A 60 -5.35 -4.76 3.13
C LEU A 60 -4.75 -4.68 4.54
N THR A 61 -4.88 -3.56 5.24
CA THR A 61 -4.17 -3.31 6.50
C THR A 61 -5.03 -3.43 7.75
N ASN A 62 -6.37 -3.47 7.60
CA ASN A 62 -7.31 -3.43 8.73
C ASN A 62 -7.22 -4.64 9.68
N ASP A 63 -6.62 -5.76 9.27
CA ASP A 63 -6.38 -6.91 10.14
C ASP A 63 -5.07 -6.82 10.94
N MET A 64 -4.17 -5.88 10.60
CA MET A 64 -2.88 -5.71 11.27
C MET A 64 -2.98 -5.61 12.80
N PRO A 65 -3.89 -4.83 13.41
CA PRO A 65 -3.99 -4.76 14.87
C PRO A 65 -4.33 -6.10 15.51
N SER A 66 -5.17 -6.91 14.86
CA SER A 66 -5.51 -8.25 15.35
C SER A 66 -4.36 -9.25 15.25
N TRP A 67 -3.49 -9.10 14.25
CA TRP A 67 -2.30 -9.93 14.08
C TRP A 67 -1.23 -9.59 15.12
N LEU A 68 -1.11 -8.32 15.51
CA LEU A 68 -0.21 -7.85 16.55
C LEU A 68 -0.72 -8.19 17.95
N GLY A 69 -2.04 -8.22 18.15
CA GLY A 69 -2.66 -8.65 19.39
C GLY A 69 -2.14 -7.86 20.60
N ASP A 70 -1.83 -8.57 21.68
CA ASP A 70 -1.37 -7.97 22.94
C ASP A 70 0.14 -7.64 22.96
N ILE A 71 0.86 -7.87 21.85
CA ILE A 71 2.30 -7.57 21.77
C ILE A 71 2.54 -6.06 21.88
N CYS A 72 1.69 -5.28 21.21
CA CYS A 72 1.77 -3.83 21.21
C CYS A 72 0.40 -3.19 21.01
N HIS A 73 0.22 -2.00 21.58
CA HIS A 73 -0.93 -1.17 21.26
C HIS A 73 -0.68 -0.50 19.90
N THR A 74 -1.58 -0.76 18.95
CA THR A 74 -1.45 -0.36 17.55
C THR A 74 -2.41 0.77 17.23
N VAL A 75 -1.90 1.90 16.73
CA VAL A 75 -2.70 3.02 16.21
C VAL A 75 -2.34 3.23 14.74
N MET A 76 -3.34 3.30 13.87
CA MET A 76 -3.15 3.42 12.43
C MET A 76 -3.95 4.60 11.88
N TYR A 77 -3.35 5.36 10.98
CA TYR A 77 -4.02 6.41 10.21
C TYR A 77 -3.43 6.48 8.81
N ALA A 78 -4.22 6.12 7.79
CA ALA A 78 -3.71 5.92 6.43
C ALA A 78 -2.44 5.04 6.46
N ASP A 79 -1.34 5.47 5.84
CA ASP A 79 -0.05 4.77 5.83
C ASP A 79 0.76 4.91 7.13
N ASP A 80 0.41 5.82 8.03
CA ASP A 80 1.07 5.98 9.32
C ASP A 80 0.61 4.93 10.33
N THR A 81 1.57 4.23 10.95
CA THR A 81 1.31 3.24 12.00
C THR A 81 2.23 3.49 13.18
N ALA A 82 1.63 3.63 14.37
CA ALA A 82 2.34 3.76 15.63
C ALA A 82 2.11 2.50 16.49
N LEU A 83 3.21 1.85 16.88
CA LEU A 83 3.21 0.69 17.77
C LEU A 83 3.79 1.12 19.11
N THR A 84 3.05 0.91 20.20
CA THR A 84 3.50 1.24 21.54
C THR A 84 3.54 0.00 22.43
N ILE A 85 4.66 -0.18 23.13
CA ILE A 85 4.90 -1.31 24.05
C ILE A 85 5.17 -0.73 25.43
N ALA A 86 4.56 -1.31 26.47
CA ALA A 86 4.77 -0.91 27.86
C ALA A 86 5.04 -2.14 28.73
N ASN A 87 6.13 -2.12 29.49
CA ASN A 87 6.43 -3.11 30.53
C ASN A 87 7.09 -2.42 31.73
N LYS A 88 6.92 -3.00 32.93
CA LYS A 88 7.55 -2.48 34.15
C LYS A 88 9.05 -2.80 34.23
N SER A 89 9.50 -3.86 33.54
CA SER A 89 10.91 -4.25 33.48
C SER A 89 11.56 -3.67 32.22
N ILE A 90 12.63 -2.91 32.42
CA ILE A 90 13.42 -2.35 31.31
C ILE A 90 14.07 -3.45 30.46
N ASP A 91 14.56 -4.53 31.08
CA ASP A 91 15.13 -5.68 30.38
C ASP A 91 14.11 -6.38 29.48
N THR A 92 12.84 -6.39 29.91
CA THR A 92 11.74 -7.00 29.16
C THR A 92 11.31 -6.08 28.01
N LEU A 93 11.27 -4.76 28.23
CA LEU A 93 11.06 -3.78 27.16
C LEU A 93 12.13 -3.85 26.08
N GLN A 94 13.41 -3.92 26.48
CA GLN A 94 14.53 -4.02 25.55
C GLN A 94 14.44 -5.30 24.72
N ARG A 95 14.21 -6.45 25.35
CA ARG A 95 14.01 -7.71 24.61
C ARG A 95 12.86 -7.62 23.60
N ASN A 96 11.73 -7.05 23.98
CA ASN A 96 10.55 -6.97 23.12
C ASN A 96 10.67 -5.96 21.96
N THR A 97 11.61 -5.00 22.04
CA THR A 97 11.79 -3.95 21.01
C THR A 97 12.91 -4.28 20.02
N THR A 98 13.84 -5.17 20.37
CA THR A 98 15.09 -5.40 19.61
C THR A 98 15.08 -6.68 18.77
N THR A 99 13.94 -7.35 18.64
CA THR A 99 13.76 -8.57 17.83
C THR A 99 13.06 -8.22 16.53
#